data_AF-A0A9E1ZGC4-F1
#
_entry.id   AF-A0A9E1ZGC4-F1
#
_cell.length_a   1.000
_cell.length_b   1.000
_cell.length_c   1.000
_cell.angle_alpha   90.00
_cell.angle_beta   90.00
_cell.angle_gamma   90.00
#
_symmetry.space_group_name_H-M   'P 1'
#
loop_
_entity.id
_entity.type
_entity.pdbx_description
1 polymer ?
#
loop_
_entity_poly.entity_id
_entity_poly.type
_entity_poly.pdbx_seq_one_letter_code
_entity_poly.pdbx_strand_id
1 'polypeptide(L)'
;FNARLREECLNREELWTLTEARVVIEDWRWKYNHVRPHRSLGYITPNEYEQDEVGEEAKSQCRAFGPATPSQRPSVDLHYDIEQMINPSRLTKALDQFE
;
A
#
# COMPACT_ATOMS: atom_id res chain seq x y z
N PHE A 1 -11.57 -6.02 -12.63
CA PHE A 1 -10.94 -7.18 -11.98
C PHE A 1 -11.73 -8.47 -12.22
N ASN A 2 -12.82 -8.76 -11.48
CA ASN A 2 -13.48 -10.09 -11.48
C ASN A 2 -13.92 -10.63 -12.85
N ALA A 3 -14.50 -9.79 -13.71
CA ALA A 3 -14.87 -10.19 -15.07
C ALA A 3 -13.65 -10.69 -15.88
N ARG A 4 -12.53 -9.97 -15.76
CA ARG A 4 -11.27 -10.31 -16.45
C ARG A 4 -10.62 -11.56 -15.88
N LEU A 5 -10.65 -11.74 -14.56
CA LEU A 5 -10.18 -12.98 -13.92
C LEU A 5 -10.92 -14.19 -14.47
N ARG A 6 -12.25 -14.09 -14.61
CA ARG A 6 -13.05 -15.18 -15.17
C ARG A 6 -12.72 -15.44 -16.64
N GLU A 7 -12.75 -14.41 -17.48
CA GLU A 7 -12.57 -14.56 -18.93
C GLU A 7 -11.14 -14.97 -19.34
N GLU A 8 -10.13 -14.43 -18.65
CA GLU A 8 -8.73 -14.54 -19.07
C GLU A 8 -7.95 -15.60 -18.28
N CYS A 9 -8.41 -15.99 -17.09
CA CYS A 9 -7.77 -17.04 -16.28
C CYS A 9 -8.69 -18.26 -16.14
N LEU A 10 -9.79 -18.13 -15.40
CA LEU A 10 -10.57 -19.30 -14.97
C LEU A 10 -11.28 -20.03 -16.11
N ASN A 11 -11.70 -19.32 -17.16
CA ASN A 11 -12.34 -19.95 -18.32
C ASN A 11 -11.34 -20.60 -19.29
N ARG A 12 -10.03 -20.35 -19.13
CA ARG A 12 -8.98 -20.91 -20.01
C ARG A 12 -8.29 -22.12 -19.42
N GLU A 13 -8.27 -22.22 -18.09
CA GLU A 13 -7.51 -23.23 -17.36
C GLU A 13 -8.46 -24.29 -16.78
N GLU A 14 -8.15 -25.57 -16.96
CA GLU A 14 -8.82 -26.66 -16.27
C GLU A 14 -7.97 -27.09 -15.07
N LEU A 15 -8.40 -26.68 -13.88
CA LEU A 15 -7.63 -26.85 -12.63
C LEU A 15 -8.08 -28.12 -11.91
N TRP A 16 -7.14 -29.05 -11.67
CA TRP A 16 -7.46 -30.35 -11.07
C TRP A 16 -7.16 -30.39 -9.57
N THR A 17 -6.22 -29.55 -9.12
CA THR A 17 -5.78 -29.51 -7.73
C THR A 17 -5.83 -28.11 -7.15
N LEU A 18 -5.98 -28.02 -5.82
CA LEU A 18 -6.00 -26.74 -5.12
C LEU A 18 -4.64 -26.04 -5.18
N THR A 19 -3.54 -26.79 -5.20
CA THR A 19 -2.18 -26.24 -5.33
C THR A 19 -1.98 -25.60 -6.69
N GLU A 20 -2.41 -26.26 -7.76
CA GLU A 20 -2.38 -25.71 -9.12
C GLU A 20 -3.20 -24.43 -9.21
N ALA A 21 -4.43 -24.45 -8.69
CA ALA A 21 -5.29 -23.28 -8.66
C ALA A 21 -4.64 -22.09 -7.93
N ARG A 22 -3.97 -22.34 -6.80
CA ARG A 22 -3.23 -21.28 -6.07
C ARG A 22 -2.13 -20.68 -6.95
N VAL A 23 -1.30 -21.51 -7.58
CA VAL A 23 -0.18 -21.02 -8.39
C VAL A 23 -0.69 -20.21 -9.59
N VAL A 24 -1.67 -20.73 -10.32
CA VAL A 24 -2.23 -20.09 -11.52
C VAL A 24 -2.90 -18.76 -11.18
N ILE A 25 -3.70 -18.72 -10.12
CA ILE A 25 -4.40 -17.50 -9.71
C ILE A 25 -3.40 -16.44 -9.20
N GLU A 26 -2.38 -16.84 -8.45
CA GLU A 26 -1.35 -15.92 -7.95
C GLU A 26 -0.52 -15.33 -9.09
N ASP A 27 -0.09 -16.15 -10.05
CA ASP A 27 0.63 -15.67 -11.24
C ASP A 27 -0.23 -14.71 -12.06
N TRP A 28 -1.51 -15.04 -12.28
CA TRP A 28 -2.43 -14.14 -12.97
C TRP A 28 -2.64 -12.83 -12.22
N ARG A 29 -2.83 -12.89 -10.89
CA ARG A 29 -3.00 -11.70 -10.05
C ARG A 29 -1.77 -10.81 -10.11
N TRP A 30 -0.57 -11.40 -10.05
CA TRP A 30 0.68 -10.67 -10.18
C TRP A 30 0.76 -9.96 -11.52
N LYS A 31 0.48 -10.66 -12.63
CA LYS A 31 0.48 -10.08 -13.99
C LYS A 31 -0.54 -8.95 -14.13
N TYR A 32 -1.76 -9.14 -13.62
CA TYR A 32 -2.81 -8.12 -13.69
C TYR A 32 -2.42 -6.85 -12.93
N ASN A 33 -1.79 -7.00 -11.76
CA ASN A 33 -1.43 -5.86 -10.91
C ASN A 33 -0.11 -5.19 -11.32
N HIS A 34 0.86 -5.89 -11.92
CA HIS A 34 2.18 -5.30 -12.19
C HIS A 34 2.39 -4.92 -13.65
N VAL A 35 1.80 -5.65 -14.59
CA VAL A 35 2.15 -5.55 -16.02
C VAL A 35 1.01 -4.99 -16.85
N ARG A 36 -0.24 -5.14 -16.40
CA ARG A 36 -1.38 -4.72 -17.20
C ARG A 36 -1.60 -3.21 -17.09
N PRO A 37 -1.79 -2.49 -18.21
CA PRO A 37 -2.21 -1.09 -18.18
C PRO A 37 -3.69 -0.99 -17.78
N HIS A 38 -3.99 -0.12 -16.81
CA HIS A 38 -5.36 0.05 -16.29
C HIS A 38 -5.94 1.37 -16.77
N ARG A 39 -7.16 1.34 -17.32
CA ARG A 39 -7.84 2.56 -17.82
C ARG A 39 -8.02 3.62 -16.73
N SER A 40 -8.29 3.21 -15.49
CA SER A 40 -8.46 4.14 -14.36
C SER A 40 -7.20 4.92 -14.02
N LEU A 41 -6.03 4.37 -14.37
CA LEU A 41 -4.73 5.01 -14.19
C LEU A 41 -4.27 5.74 -15.47
N GLY A 42 -5.16 5.93 -16.45
CA GLY A 42 -4.77 6.57 -17.72
C GLY A 42 -3.98 5.64 -18.65
N TYR A 43 -4.18 4.32 -18.55
CA TYR A 43 -3.48 3.29 -19.33
C TYR A 43 -2.00 3.08 -18.99
N ILE A 44 -1.58 3.48 -17.80
CA ILE A 44 -0.29 3.08 -17.21
C ILE A 44 -0.48 1.81 -16.37
N THR A 45 0.61 1.09 -16.14
CA THR A 45 0.61 -0.05 -15.22
C THR A 45 0.63 0.44 -13.77
N PRO A 46 0.06 -0.31 -12.81
CA PRO A 46 0.11 0.10 -11.40
C PRO A 46 1.54 0.25 -10.85
N ASN A 47 2.50 -0.53 -11.34
CA ASN A 47 3.90 -0.43 -10.92
C ASN A 47 4.54 0.89 -11.40
N GLU A 48 4.24 1.32 -12.63
CA GLU A 48 4.67 2.64 -13.13
C GLU A 48 3.99 3.77 -12.33
N TYR A 49 2.69 3.63 -12.03
CA TYR A 49 1.97 4.61 -11.21
C TYR A 49 2.60 4.76 -9.81
N GLU A 50 2.99 3.64 -9.17
CA GLU A 50 3.70 3.68 -7.88
C GLU A 50 5.04 4.41 -7.96
N GLN A 51 5.79 4.23 -9.06
CA GLN A 51 7.07 4.93 -9.25
C GLN A 51 6.90 6.44 -9.49
N ASP A 52 5.87 6.83 -10.23
CA ASP A 52 5.57 8.24 -10.50
C ASP A 52 5.14 9.00 -9.24
N GLU A 53 4.32 8.37 -8.37
CA GLU A 53 3.93 8.95 -7.07
C GLU A 53 5.17 9.21 -6.18
N VAL A 54 6.13 8.28 -6.15
CA VAL A 54 7.41 8.47 -5.42
C VAL A 54 8.24 9.63 -5.99
N GLY A 55 8.16 9.85 -7.32
CA GLY A 55 8.79 10.99 -7.99
C GLY A 55 8.18 12.34 -7.60
N GLU A 56 6.88 12.37 -7.29
CA GLU A 56 6.15 13.58 -6.92
C GLU A 56 6.32 13.93 -5.43
N GLU A 57 6.47 12.92 -4.56
CA GLU A 57 6.88 13.11 -3.17
C GLU A 57 8.29 13.74 -3.06
N ALA A 58 9.23 13.31 -3.91
CA ALA A 58 10.59 13.87 -3.97
C ALA A 58 10.61 15.34 -4.45
N LYS A 59 9.70 15.75 -5.35
CA LYS A 59 9.57 17.15 -5.78
C LYS A 59 8.90 18.03 -4.73
N SER A 60 8.00 17.46 -3.92
CA SER A 60 7.26 18.18 -2.87
C SER A 60 8.07 18.40 -1.59
N GLN A 61 9.10 17.59 -1.34
CA GLN A 61 9.94 17.67 -0.13
C GLN A 61 10.94 18.84 -0.07
N CYS A 62 10.93 19.76 -1.03
CA CYS A 62 11.82 20.93 -1.04
C CYS A 62 11.14 22.27 -0.69
N ARG A 63 9.94 22.28 -0.10
CA ARG A 63 9.37 23.51 0.49
C ARG A 63 8.85 23.29 1.90
N ALA A 64 9.27 24.18 2.80
CA ALA A 64 8.82 24.40 4.17
C ALA A 64 9.52 23.62 5.30
N PHE A 65 10.81 23.91 5.51
CA PHE A 65 11.36 23.96 6.86
C PHE A 65 10.90 25.27 7.54
N GLY A 66 9.78 25.20 8.27
CA GLY A 66 9.36 26.23 9.22
C GLY A 66 8.57 25.55 10.35
N PRO A 67 8.74 25.94 11.63
CA PRO A 67 8.07 25.27 12.73
C PRO A 67 6.56 25.51 12.65
N ALA A 68 5.77 24.45 12.84
CA ALA A 68 4.32 24.52 12.80
C ALA A 68 3.79 25.39 13.96
N THR A 69 2.97 26.38 13.63
CA THR A 69 2.22 27.18 14.59
C THR A 69 1.18 26.30 15.30
N PRO A 70 1.07 26.31 16.63
CA PRO A 70 0.04 25.55 17.34
C PRO A 70 -1.36 26.12 17.04
N SER A 71 -2.28 25.23 16.65
CA SER A 71 -3.67 25.56 16.33
C SER A 71 -4.50 25.79 17.61
N GLN A 72 -5.19 26.92 17.71
CA GLN A 72 -6.18 27.20 18.77
C GLN A 72 -7.55 26.57 18.42
N ARG A 73 -7.65 25.23 18.43
CA ARG A 73 -8.94 24.52 18.33
C ARG A 73 -9.08 23.51 19.48
N PRO A 74 -9.72 23.86 20.60
CA PRO A 74 -9.73 23.04 21.82
C PRO A 74 -10.66 21.82 21.78
N SER A 75 -11.21 21.40 20.64
CA SER A 75 -12.30 20.41 20.60
C SER A 75 -12.04 19.16 19.76
N VAL A 76 -10.84 18.95 19.21
CA VAL A 76 -10.55 17.76 18.39
C VAL A 76 -9.51 16.82 19.04
N ASP A 77 -8.84 17.25 20.11
CA ASP A 77 -7.80 16.46 20.77
C ASP A 77 -8.31 15.30 21.66
N LEU A 78 -9.59 15.25 22.02
CA LEU A 78 -10.11 14.15 22.86
C LEU A 78 -10.17 12.78 22.17
N HIS A 79 -9.94 12.69 20.85
CA HIS A 79 -9.90 11.41 20.14
C HIS A 79 -8.50 11.00 19.69
N TYR A 80 -7.51 11.89 19.81
CA TYR A 80 -6.11 11.58 19.50
C TYR A 80 -5.41 10.93 20.72
N ASP A 81 -5.89 11.19 21.92
CA ASP A 81 -5.30 10.67 23.17
C ASP A 81 -5.68 9.20 23.50
N ILE A 82 -6.66 8.60 22.80
CA ILE A 82 -7.08 7.20 23.09
C ILE A 82 -6.22 6.18 22.32
N GLU A 83 -5.73 6.50 21.13
CA GLU A 83 -4.98 5.56 20.27
C GLU A 83 -3.45 5.65 20.46
N GLN A 84 -2.93 6.65 21.18
CA GLN A 84 -1.51 6.77 21.52
C GLN A 84 -1.10 5.89 22.73
N MET A 85 -1.99 5.09 23.32
CA MET A 85 -1.71 4.34 24.56
C MET A 85 -1.69 2.82 24.44
N ILE A 86 -1.88 2.22 23.26
CA ILE A 86 -1.69 0.77 23.07
C ILE A 86 -0.98 0.48 21.74
N ASN A 87 0.30 0.85 21.63
CA ASN A 87 1.24 0.18 20.73
C ASN A 87 2.41 -0.37 21.57
N PRO A 88 2.32 -1.60 22.11
CA PRO A 88 3.40 -2.23 22.87
C PRO A 88 4.62 -2.60 22.02
N SER A 89 4.63 -2.30 20.72
CA SER A 89 5.72 -2.63 19.79
C SER A 89 6.86 -1.59 19.76
N ARG A 90 6.78 -0.48 20.52
CA ARG A 90 7.84 0.53 20.59
C ARG A 90 8.82 0.38 21.77
N LEU A 91 8.80 -0.77 22.47
CA LEU A 91 9.63 -1.04 23.65
C LEU A 91 10.64 -2.19 23.52
N THR A 92 11.29 -2.39 22.36
CA THR A 92 12.47 -3.28 22.25
C THR A 92 13.57 -2.77 21.30
N LYS A 93 13.82 -1.46 21.26
CA LYS A 93 15.06 -0.91 20.67
C LYS A 93 15.89 -0.03 21.62
N ALA A 94 15.77 -0.23 22.93
CA ALA A 94 16.62 0.46 23.92
C ALA A 94 16.96 -0.42 25.14
N LEU A 95 17.47 -1.63 24.90
CA LEU A 95 18.32 -2.35 25.86
C LEU A 95 19.54 -2.91 25.10
N ASP A 96 20.25 -2.00 24.46
CA ASP A 96 21.71 -2.06 24.40
C ASP A 96 22.15 -0.94 25.36
N GLN A 97 23.06 -1.22 26.30
CA GLN A 97 23.49 -0.38 27.44
C GLN A 97 22.74 -0.60 28.76
N PHE A 98 23.05 -1.68 29.47
CA PHE A 98 23.59 -1.65 30.85
C PHE A 98 24.03 -3.08 31.22
N GLU A 99 25.36 -3.23 31.34
CA GLU A 99 26.22 -4.43 31.57
C GLU A 99 26.40 -5.43 30.42
#